data_AF-A0A938GHN7-F1
#
_entry.id   AF-A0A938GHN7-F1
#
_cell.length_a   1.000
_cell.length_b   1.000
_cell.length_c   1.000
_cell.angle_alpha   90.00
_cell.angle_beta   90.00
_cell.angle_gamma   90.00
#
_symmetry.space_group_name_H-M   'P 1'
#
loop_
_entity.id
_entity.type
_entity.pdbx_description
1 polymer ?
#
loop_
_entity_poly.entity_id
_entity_poly.type
_entity_poly.pdbx_seq_one_letter_code
_entity_poly.pdbx_strand_id
1 'polypeptide(L)' 'MGLVGAIAFSLLLSHGFSTPIEDLVKGTSEIQRGNFGIKVPVRSRDEIGRLTQSFNETRR' A
#
# COMPACT_ATOMS: atom_id res chain seq x y z
N MET A 1 27.95 11.67 -7.73
CA MET A 1 26.56 11.78 -8.24
C MET A 1 25.85 10.44 -8.35
N GLY A 2 26.47 9.39 -8.91
CA GLY A 2 25.84 8.06 -9.03
C GLY A 2 25.36 7.44 -7.71
N LEU A 3 26.19 7.46 -6.65
CA LEU A 3 25.82 6.88 -5.35
C LEU A 3 24.67 7.63 -4.67
N VAL A 4 24.71 8.96 -4.67
CA VAL A 4 23.67 9.82 -4.07
C VAL A 4 22.34 9.64 -4.82
N GLY A 5 22.37 9.58 -6.15
CA GLY A 5 21.18 9.30 -6.96
C GLY A 5 20.58 7.92 -6.69
N ALA A 6 21.43 6.89 -6.54
CA ALA A 6 20.98 5.54 -6.21
C ALA A 6 20.34 5.47 -4.81
N ILE A 7 20.91 6.13 -3.81
CA ILE A 7 20.34 6.19 -2.46
C ILE A 7 18.99 6.92 -2.47
N ALA A 8 18.91 8.07 -3.14
CA ALA A 8 17.65 8.81 -3.24
C ALA A 8 16.56 8.01 -3.96
N PHE A 9 16.93 7.30 -5.04
CA PHE A 9 16.01 6.42 -5.77
C PHE A 9 15.54 5.24 -4.91
N SER A 10 16.44 4.59 -4.18
CA SER A 10 16.10 3.52 -3.24
C SER A 10 15.14 3.99 -2.14
N LEU A 11 15.36 5.19 -1.59
CA LEU A 11 14.46 5.76 -0.58
C LEU A 11 13.08 6.08 -1.16
N LEU A 12 13.02 6.62 -2.38
CA LEU A 12 11.76 6.89 -3.10
C LEU A 12 10.96 5.61 -3.35
N LEU A 13 11.62 4.54 -3.81
CA LEU A 13 10.96 3.25 -3.99
C LEU A 13 10.51 2.66 -2.66
N SER A 14 11.35 2.73 -1.62
CA SER A 14 11.01 2.21 -0.31
C SER A 14 9.79 2.93 0.27
N HIS A 15 9.72 4.27 0.19
CA HIS A 15 8.53 5.00 0.65
C HIS A 15 7.32 4.79 -0.26
N GLY A 16 7.52 4.70 -1.57
CA GLY A 16 6.44 4.49 -2.55
C GLY A 16 5.72 3.16 -2.38
N PHE A 17 6.43 2.11 -1.94
CA PHE A 17 5.85 0.78 -1.74
C PHE A 17 5.51 0.46 -0.29
N SER A 18 6.35 0.84 0.68
CA SER A 18 6.16 0.42 2.07
C SER A 18 4.86 0.97 2.69
N THR A 19 4.51 2.23 2.43
CA THR A 19 3.28 2.83 2.98
C THR A 19 2.00 2.12 2.52
N PRO A 20 1.72 1.96 1.20
CA PRO A 20 0.50 1.26 0.77
C PRO A 20 0.47 -0.22 1.17
N ILE A 21 1.63 -0.89 1.27
CA ILE A 21 1.70 -2.27 1.77
C ILE A 21 1.31 -2.34 3.25
N GLU A 22 1.84 -1.43 4.09
CA GLU A 22 1.50 -1.38 5.51
C GLU A 22 0.00 -1.10 5.73
N ASP A 23 -0.58 -0.19 4.92
CA ASP A 23 -2.02 0.11 4.93
C ASP A 23 -2.86 -1.15 4.59
N LEU A 24 -2.42 -1.98 3.63
CA LEU A 24 -3.06 -3.25 3.29
C LEU A 24 -2.93 -4.32 4.40
N VAL A 25 -1.76 -4.41 5.05
CA VAL A 25 -1.55 -5.32 6.18
C VAL A 25 -2.47 -4.94 7.34
N LYS A 26 -2.54 -3.66 7.68
CA LYS A 26 -3.47 -3.14 8.70
C LYS A 26 -4.91 -3.44 8.34
N GLY A 27 -5.31 -3.22 7.09
CA GLY A 27 -6.66 -3.52 6.65
C GLY A 27 -7.01 -5.01 6.71
N THR A 28 -6.07 -5.88 6.37
CA THR A 28 -6.26 -7.34 6.49
C THR A 28 -6.44 -7.74 7.96
N SER A 29 -5.67 -7.14 8.87
CA SER A 29 -5.80 -7.38 10.31
C SER A 29 -7.16 -6.94 10.86
N GLU A 30 -7.71 -5.81 10.39
CA GLU A 30 -9.06 -5.37 10.75
C GLU A 30 -10.14 -6.34 10.27
N ILE A 31 -10.03 -6.83 9.03
CA ILE A 31 -10.94 -7.85 8.49
C ILE A 31 -10.89 -9.14 9.33
N GLN A 32 -9.69 -9.59 9.72
CA GLN A 32 -9.51 -10.75 10.60
C GLN A 32 -10.14 -10.55 11.99
N ARG A 33 -10.20 -9.32 12.48
CA ARG A 33 -10.93 -8.95 13.71
C ARG A 33 -12.46 -8.87 13.52
N GLY A 34 -12.97 -9.12 12.32
CA GLY A 34 -14.39 -9.00 11.98
C GLY A 34 -14.83 -7.58 11.62
N ASN A 35 -13.88 -6.63 11.49
CA ASN A 35 -14.18 -5.26 11.11
C ASN A 35 -14.11 -5.08 9.59
N PHE A 36 -15.23 -5.34 8.92
CA PHE A 36 -15.37 -5.17 7.47
C PHE A 36 -15.75 -3.74 7.05
N GLY A 37 -15.87 -2.79 7.98
CA GLY A 37 -16.24 -1.40 7.67
C GLY A 37 -15.08 -0.54 7.13
N ILE A 38 -13.85 -1.04 7.22
CA ILE A 38 -12.63 -0.28 6.97
C ILE A 38 -12.29 -0.19 5.48
N LYS A 39 -11.84 0.98 5.00
CA LYS A 39 -11.38 1.16 3.62
C LYS A 39 -9.91 1.54 3.61
N VAL A 40 -9.12 0.83 2.80
CA VAL A 40 -7.70 1.13 2.61
C VAL A 40 -7.57 2.24 1.55
N PRO A 41 -6.82 3.32 1.79
CA PRO A 41 -6.68 4.42 0.83
C PRO A 41 -5.89 4.00 -0.41
N VAL A 42 -6.41 4.29 -1.60
CA VAL A 42 -5.70 4.06 -2.87
C VAL A 42 -4.73 5.21 -3.09
N ARG A 43 -3.43 4.97 -2.83
CA ARG A 43 -2.38 6.00 -2.88
C ARG A 43 -1.56 6.00 -4.17
N SER A 44 -1.60 4.92 -4.94
CA SER A 44 -0.85 4.78 -6.17
C SER A 44 -1.76 4.59 -7.39
N ARG A 45 -1.22 4.88 -8.58
CA ARG A 45 -1.87 4.68 -9.89
C ARG A 45 -1.30 3.47 -10.65
N ASP A 46 -0.43 2.70 -10.01
CA ASP A 46 0.23 1.51 -10.53
C ASP A 46 -0.50 0.21 -10.12
N GLU A 47 0.19 -0.92 -10.23
CA GLU A 47 -0.24 -2.25 -9.79
C GLU A 47 -0.67 -2.28 -8.31
N ILE A 48 0.02 -1.55 -7.43
CA ILE A 48 -0.32 -1.48 -5.99
C ILE A 48 -1.64 -0.75 -5.81
N GLY A 49 -1.84 0.34 -6.55
CA GLY A 49 -3.12 1.05 -6.58
C GLY A 49 -4.29 0.16 -6.98
N ARG A 50 -4.10 -0.63 -8.06
CA ARG A 50 -5.10 -1.61 -8.51
C ARG A 50 -5.35 -2.69 -7.48
N LEU A 51 -4.30 -3.21 -6.83
CA LEU A 51 -4.42 -4.20 -5.76
C LEU A 51 -5.21 -3.64 -4.57
N THR A 52 -4.94 -2.39 -4.15
CA THR A 52 -5.69 -1.74 -3.09
C THR A 52 -7.16 -1.54 -3.45
N GLN A 53 -7.46 -1.27 -4.72
CA GLN A 53 -8.84 -1.19 -5.19
C GLN A 53 -9.53 -2.56 -5.09
N SER A 54 -8.93 -3.62 -5.64
CA SER A 54 -9.50 -4.98 -5.56
C SER A 54 -9.68 -5.45 -4.13
N PHE A 55 -8.73 -5.15 -3.23
CA PHE A 55 -8.87 -5.44 -1.80
C PHE A 55 -10.13 -4.79 -1.20
N ASN A 56 -10.37 -3.51 -1.51
CA ASN A 56 -11.55 -2.80 -1.03
C ASN A 56 -12.86 -3.33 -1.60
N GLU A 57 -12.83 -3.93 -2.80
CA GLU A 57 -13.98 -4.55 -3.45
C GLU A 57 -14.33 -5.92 -2.83
N THR A 58 -13.34 -6.74 -2.46
CA THR A 58 -13.55 -8.05 -1.84
C THR A 58 -14.23 -7.99 -0.46
N ARG A 59 -14.05 -6.88 0.25
CA ARG A 59 -14.67 -6.61 1.56
C ARG A 59 -16.19 -6.34 1.48
N ARG A 60 -16.71 -6.09 0.29
CA ARG A 60 -18.08 -5.60 0.09
C ARG A 60 -19.15 -6.66 0.35
#